data_AF-A0A252BJP2-F1
#
_entry.id   AF-A0A252BJP2-F1
#
_cell.length_a   1.000
_cell.length_b   1.000
_cell.length_c   1.000
_cell.angle_alpha   90.00
_cell.angle_beta   90.00
_cell.angle_gamma   90.00
#
_symmetry.space_group_name_H-M   'P 1'
#
loop_
_entity.id
_entity.type
_entity.pdbx_description
1 polymer ?
#
loop_
_entity_poly.entity_id
_entity_poly.type
_entity_poly.pdbx_seq_one_letter_code
_entity_poly.pdbx_strand_id
1 'polypeptide(L)'
;MADPLPYAEAGQSSVSPVFHVCVTCRRGLPVGNDPVQGRQLYDALLDQAAEGDFSVQPVECMAACSRGCMATLSMPEKWTFVLGELGPEKLSDLLAYLQLYRASKTGTVMPSKRPASLSDMVIARLPSSLSASQELS
;
A
#
# COMPACT_ATOMS: atom_id res chain seq x y z
N MET A 1 -49.56 -1.61 15.11
CA MET A 1 -48.58 -0.71 14.46
C MET A 1 -47.30 -0.91 15.24
N ALA A 2 -46.40 -1.75 14.72
CA ALA A 2 -45.16 -2.10 15.39
C ALA A 2 -44.12 -1.02 15.08
N ASP A 3 -43.54 -0.43 16.13
CA ASP A 3 -42.34 0.40 16.02
C ASP A 3 -41.18 -0.42 15.44
N PRO A 4 -40.41 0.12 14.48
CA PRO A 4 -39.19 -0.53 14.05
C PRO A 4 -38.13 -0.39 15.14
N LEU A 5 -37.53 -1.53 15.50
CA LEU A 5 -36.37 -1.64 16.39
C LEU A 5 -35.20 -0.81 15.84
N PRO A 6 -34.35 -0.25 16.73
CA PRO A 6 -33.21 0.57 16.33
C PRO A 6 -32.21 -0.27 15.54
N TYR A 7 -31.86 0.21 14.34
CA TYR A 7 -30.71 -0.30 13.60
C TYR A 7 -29.47 -0.16 14.49
N ALA A 8 -28.78 -1.28 14.73
CA ALA A 8 -27.47 -1.27 15.33
C ALA A 8 -26.52 -0.50 14.40
N GLU A 9 -25.97 0.61 14.90
CA GLU A 9 -24.95 1.39 14.22
C GLU A 9 -23.76 0.46 13.94
N ALA A 10 -23.49 0.21 12.65
CA ALA A 10 -22.31 -0.53 12.23
C ALA A 10 -21.07 0.17 12.80
N GLY A 11 -20.31 -0.56 13.63
CA GLY A 11 -19.15 -0.05 14.33
C GLY A 11 -18.21 0.68 13.37
N GLN A 12 -17.86 1.91 13.73
CA GLN A 12 -16.88 2.73 13.03
C GLN A 12 -15.52 2.05 13.14
N SER A 13 -15.24 1.18 12.17
CA SER A 13 -13.89 0.67 11.94
C SER A 13 -13.07 1.86 11.46
N SER A 14 -12.08 2.29 12.24
CA SER A 14 -11.17 3.36 11.85
C SER A 14 -10.48 2.97 10.56
N VAL A 15 -10.83 3.64 9.46
CA VAL A 15 -10.29 3.34 8.15
C VAL A 15 -8.84 3.85 8.09
N SER A 16 -7.89 2.95 7.89
CA SER A 16 -6.47 3.27 7.72
C SER A 16 -5.99 2.87 6.31
N PRO A 17 -4.88 3.44 5.81
CA PRO A 17 -4.31 3.00 4.55
C PRO A 17 -3.81 1.57 4.60
N VAL A 18 -3.86 0.91 3.45
CA VAL A 18 -3.37 -0.46 3.27
C VAL A 18 -2.29 -0.44 2.21
N PHE A 19 -1.12 -0.97 2.55
CA PHE A 19 -0.14 -1.39 1.56
C PHE A 19 -0.41 -2.83 1.13
N HIS A 20 -0.50 -3.08 -0.17
CA HIS A 20 -0.40 -4.45 -0.70
C HIS A 20 0.96 -4.61 -1.36
N VAL A 21 1.79 -5.55 -0.91
CA VAL A 21 3.20 -5.65 -1.33
C VAL A 21 3.46 -6.97 -2.04
N CYS A 22 4.11 -6.91 -3.20
CA CYS A 22 4.56 -8.09 -3.92
C CYS A 22 5.69 -8.80 -3.15
N VAL A 23 5.42 -9.98 -2.59
CA VAL A 23 6.40 -10.68 -1.72
C VAL A 23 7.36 -11.61 -2.46
N THR A 24 7.12 -11.92 -3.74
CA THR A 24 8.00 -12.77 -4.56
C THR A 24 8.97 -12.00 -5.45
N CYS A 25 8.89 -10.66 -5.48
CA CYS A 25 9.70 -9.84 -6.38
C CYS A 25 11.21 -9.95 -6.07
N ARG A 26 12.00 -10.23 -7.11
CA ARG A 26 13.48 -10.25 -7.07
C ARG A 26 14.15 -9.01 -7.65
N ARG A 27 13.38 -8.00 -8.10
CA ARG A 27 13.89 -6.79 -8.77
C ARG A 27 14.85 -7.08 -9.95
N GLY A 28 14.53 -8.10 -10.73
CA GLY A 28 15.38 -8.54 -11.85
C GLY A 28 16.70 -9.21 -11.44
N LEU A 29 16.92 -9.47 -10.14
CA LEU A 29 18.08 -10.21 -9.67
C LEU A 29 17.92 -11.71 -9.98
N PRO A 30 19.03 -12.42 -10.23
CA PRO A 30 19.02 -13.87 -10.42
C PRO A 30 18.36 -14.60 -9.25
N VAL A 31 17.92 -15.84 -9.50
CA VAL A 31 17.55 -16.75 -8.40
C VAL A 31 18.78 -16.92 -7.50
N GLY A 32 18.61 -16.61 -6.22
CA GLY A 32 19.69 -16.55 -5.24
C GLY A 32 19.13 -16.69 -3.82
N ASN A 33 19.90 -16.24 -2.82
CA ASN A 33 19.55 -16.44 -1.43
C ASN A 33 18.31 -15.63 -1.02
N ASP A 34 17.35 -16.32 -0.40
CA ASP A 34 16.18 -15.76 0.25
C ASP A 34 16.55 -15.04 1.56
N PRO A 35 15.74 -14.09 2.04
CA PRO A 35 14.49 -13.62 1.43
C PRO A 35 14.71 -12.69 0.23
N VAL A 36 13.87 -12.83 -0.80
CA VAL A 36 13.84 -11.92 -1.95
C VAL A 36 13.47 -10.48 -1.54
N GLN A 37 13.81 -9.50 -2.37
CA GLN A 37 13.71 -8.07 -2.03
C GLN A 37 12.27 -7.62 -1.78
N GLY A 38 11.29 -8.20 -2.48
CA GLY A 38 9.87 -7.97 -2.20
C GLY A 38 9.47 -8.40 -0.80
N ARG A 39 9.96 -9.57 -0.35
CA ARG A 39 9.73 -10.07 1.00
C ARG A 39 10.42 -9.19 2.05
N GLN A 40 11.66 -8.76 1.79
CA GLN A 40 12.37 -7.83 2.67
C GLN A 40 11.62 -6.50 2.85
N LEU A 41 11.07 -5.93 1.77
CA LEU A 41 10.25 -4.71 1.85
C LEU A 41 8.94 -4.94 2.62
N TYR A 42 8.27 -6.07 2.38
CA TYR A 42 7.05 -6.43 3.10
C TYR A 42 7.29 -6.57 4.61
N ASP A 43 8.30 -7.34 5.02
CA ASP A 43 8.62 -7.56 6.44
C ASP A 43 8.98 -6.22 7.11
N ALA A 44 9.77 -5.38 6.45
CA ALA A 44 10.14 -4.07 6.98
C ALA A 44 8.93 -3.12 7.12
N LEU A 45 7.97 -3.16 6.19
CA LEU A 45 6.72 -2.41 6.32
C LEU A 45 5.83 -2.98 7.42
N LEU A 46 5.78 -4.30 7.57
CA LEU A 46 4.98 -4.99 8.58
C LEU A 46 5.45 -4.63 9.99
N ASP A 47 6.77 -4.59 10.21
CA ASP A 47 7.37 -4.14 11.48
C ASP A 47 6.94 -2.71 11.83
N GLN A 48 6.92 -1.81 10.84
CA GLN A 48 6.51 -0.42 11.01
C GLN A 48 4.98 -0.27 11.23
N ALA A 49 4.20 -1.21 10.69
CA ALA A 49 2.75 -1.23 10.87
C ALA A 49 2.33 -1.68 12.28
N ALA A 50 3.19 -2.39 13.01
CA ALA A 50 2.88 -2.86 14.37
C ALA A 50 2.60 -1.71 15.36
N GLU A 51 3.26 -0.57 15.16
CA GLU A 51 3.08 0.66 15.95
C GLU A 51 2.44 1.80 15.13
N GLY A 52 2.13 1.52 13.86
CA GLY A 52 1.64 2.49 12.88
C GLY A 52 0.12 2.44 12.69
N ASP A 53 -0.44 3.56 12.24
CA ASP A 53 -1.82 3.61 11.78
C ASP A 53 -1.86 3.29 10.27
N PHE A 54 -1.58 2.05 9.90
CA PHE A 54 -1.76 1.50 8.55
C PHE A 54 -1.65 -0.02 8.62
N SER A 55 -2.03 -0.72 7.55
CA SER A 55 -1.88 -2.16 7.45
C SER A 55 -1.07 -2.56 6.22
N VAL A 56 -0.52 -3.77 6.25
CA VAL A 56 0.30 -4.33 5.17
C VAL A 56 -0.21 -5.73 4.85
N GLN A 57 -0.54 -5.97 3.60
CA GLN A 57 -1.05 -7.23 3.09
C GLN A 57 -0.10 -7.78 2.02
N PRO A 58 0.22 -9.09 2.06
CA PRO A 58 1.04 -9.70 1.02
C PRO A 58 0.23 -9.89 -0.27
N VAL A 59 0.90 -9.73 -1.40
CA VAL A 59 0.43 -10.19 -2.71
C VAL A 59 1.49 -11.12 -3.27
N GLU A 60 1.09 -12.30 -3.74
CA GLU A 60 2.05 -13.27 -4.25
C GLU A 60 2.89 -12.69 -5.39
N CYS A 61 2.26 -12.16 -6.44
CA CYS A 61 2.95 -11.55 -7.57
C CYS A 61 2.13 -10.41 -8.19
N MET A 62 2.81 -9.32 -8.55
CA MET A 62 2.21 -8.19 -9.31
C MET A 62 2.68 -8.14 -10.78
N ALA A 63 3.37 -9.18 -11.26
CA ALA A 63 3.82 -9.36 -12.65
C ALA A 63 4.63 -8.19 -13.28
N ALA A 64 5.23 -7.33 -12.45
CA ALA A 64 5.95 -6.13 -12.89
C ALA A 64 7.40 -6.10 -12.39
N CYS A 65 8.09 -7.24 -12.38
CA CYS A 65 9.45 -7.38 -11.84
C CYS A 65 10.51 -6.47 -12.48
N SER A 66 10.27 -6.02 -13.72
CA SER A 66 11.15 -5.05 -14.41
C SER A 66 11.06 -3.63 -13.85
N ARG A 67 10.11 -3.36 -12.95
CA ARG A 67 9.87 -2.08 -12.28
C ARG A 67 10.27 -2.14 -10.80
N GLY A 68 11.30 -2.91 -10.44
CA GLY A 68 11.70 -3.08 -9.05
C GLY A 68 10.63 -3.74 -8.15
N CYS A 69 10.69 -3.50 -6.84
CA CYS A 69 9.63 -3.97 -5.94
C CYS A 69 8.37 -3.15 -6.18
N MET A 70 7.22 -3.81 -6.05
CA MET A 70 5.92 -3.24 -6.32
C MET A 70 5.06 -3.26 -5.06
N ALA A 71 4.30 -2.19 -4.86
CA ALA A 71 3.27 -2.12 -3.86
C ALA A 71 2.08 -1.30 -4.36
N THR A 72 0.90 -1.48 -3.78
CA THR A 72 -0.19 -0.51 -3.87
C THR A 72 -0.37 0.19 -2.54
N LEU A 73 -0.82 1.44 -2.56
CA LEU A 73 -1.29 2.17 -1.38
C LEU A 73 -2.74 2.60 -1.63
N SER A 74 -3.65 2.12 -0.79
CA SER A 74 -5.09 2.38 -0.93
C SER A 74 -5.72 2.75 0.41
N MET A 75 -6.83 3.47 0.32
CA MET A 75 -7.72 3.78 1.44
C MET A 75 -9.09 4.12 0.84
N PRO A 76 -10.20 3.70 1.45
CA PRO A 76 -11.54 4.13 1.07
C PRO A 76 -11.62 5.63 0.77
N GLU A 77 -12.37 5.98 -0.28
CA GLU A 77 -12.59 7.35 -0.76
C GLU A 77 -11.34 8.09 -1.29
N LYS A 78 -10.17 7.46 -1.29
CA LYS A 78 -8.91 8.02 -1.81
C LYS A 78 -8.43 7.27 -3.04
N TRP A 79 -7.65 7.96 -3.88
CA TRP A 79 -6.98 7.32 -5.01
C TRP A 79 -6.13 6.15 -4.51
N THR A 80 -6.17 5.03 -5.23
CA THR A 80 -5.19 3.96 -5.05
C THR A 80 -3.99 4.26 -5.92
N PHE A 81 -2.80 4.20 -5.34
CA PHE A 81 -1.56 4.35 -6.07
C PHE A 81 -0.94 2.98 -6.30
N VAL A 82 -0.52 2.73 -7.54
CA VAL A 82 0.36 1.61 -7.88
C VAL A 82 1.79 2.17 -7.90
N LEU A 83 2.62 1.64 -7.02
CA LEU A 83 3.97 2.09 -6.75
C LEU A 83 4.97 1.03 -7.24
N GLY A 84 5.98 1.48 -7.96
CA GLY A 84 7.10 0.68 -8.43
C GLY A 84 8.42 1.37 -8.13
N GLU A 85 9.50 0.81 -8.68
CA GLU A 85 10.89 1.18 -8.43
C GLU A 85 11.23 1.19 -6.92
N LEU A 86 10.56 0.34 -6.14
CA LEU A 86 10.76 0.25 -4.70
C LEU A 86 11.89 -0.72 -4.34
N GLY A 87 12.26 -0.68 -3.06
CA GLY A 87 13.17 -1.59 -2.40
C GLY A 87 13.19 -1.33 -0.89
N PRO A 88 13.71 -2.27 -0.08
CA PRO A 88 13.80 -2.09 1.38
C PRO A 88 14.60 -0.84 1.77
N GLU A 89 15.56 -0.42 0.95
CA GLU A 89 16.35 0.79 1.15
C GLU A 89 15.53 2.10 1.09
N LYS A 90 14.31 2.05 0.53
CA LYS A 90 13.41 3.21 0.40
C LYS A 90 12.35 3.29 1.50
N LEU A 91 12.44 2.45 2.54
CA LEU A 91 11.41 2.33 3.58
C LEU A 91 11.06 3.68 4.24
N SER A 92 12.06 4.44 4.67
CA SER A 92 11.85 5.73 5.34
C SER A 92 11.07 6.71 4.48
N ASP A 93 11.42 6.79 3.20
CA ASP A 93 10.75 7.68 2.24
C ASP A 93 9.35 7.17 1.90
N LEU A 94 9.13 5.86 1.88
CA LEU A 94 7.81 5.27 1.65
C LEU A 94 6.85 5.58 2.81
N LEU A 95 7.35 5.56 4.06
CA LEU A 95 6.59 6.01 5.23
C LEU A 95 6.31 7.51 5.19
N ALA A 96 7.28 8.34 4.75
CA ALA A 96 7.04 9.77 4.55
C ALA A 96 5.94 10.02 3.48
N TYR A 97 5.95 9.25 2.39
CA TYR A 97 4.89 9.30 1.38
C TYR A 97 3.52 8.88 1.95
N LEU A 98 3.48 7.82 2.77
CA LEU A 98 2.26 7.39 3.47
C LEU A 98 1.66 8.54 4.31
N GLN A 99 2.49 9.30 5.03
CA GLN A 99 2.00 10.44 5.81
C GLN A 99 1.39 11.54 4.92
N LEU A 100 2.03 11.86 3.80
CA LEU A 100 1.48 12.80 2.81
C LEU A 100 0.15 12.31 2.21
N TYR A 101 0.08 11.01 1.91
CA TYR A 101 -1.13 10.36 1.42
C TYR A 101 -2.28 10.44 2.44
N ARG A 102 -1.99 10.14 3.71
CA ARG A 102 -2.96 10.23 4.82
C ARG A 102 -3.48 11.65 5.00
N ALA A 103 -2.60 12.64 4.99
CA ALA A 103 -2.97 14.05 5.15
C ALA A 103 -3.81 14.60 3.97
N SER A 104 -3.70 14.01 2.78
CA SER A 104 -4.43 14.45 1.59
C SER A 104 -5.89 13.99 1.60
N LYS A 105 -6.85 14.91 1.43
CA LYS A 105 -8.30 14.58 1.41
C LYS A 105 -8.65 13.49 0.39
N THR A 106 -8.01 13.48 -0.77
CA THR A 106 -8.25 12.52 -1.86
C THR A 106 -7.14 11.48 -2.02
N GLY A 107 -6.12 11.51 -1.14
CA GLY A 107 -4.90 10.70 -1.28
C GLY A 107 -3.92 11.22 -2.33
N THR A 108 -4.21 12.31 -3.04
CA THR A 108 -3.29 12.83 -4.05
C THR A 108 -2.04 13.42 -3.41
N VAL A 109 -0.86 12.92 -3.78
CA VAL A 109 0.45 13.47 -3.43
C VAL A 109 1.11 14.10 -4.66
N MET A 110 1.30 15.42 -4.63
CA MET A 110 1.91 16.18 -5.73
C MET A 110 3.36 15.73 -5.96
N PRO A 111 3.83 15.66 -7.23
CA PRO A 111 5.21 15.29 -7.54
C PRO A 111 6.27 16.09 -6.76
N SER A 112 6.07 17.39 -6.60
CA SER A 112 6.99 18.29 -5.86
C SER A 112 7.07 18.05 -4.35
N LYS A 113 6.16 17.25 -3.79
CA LYS A 113 6.13 16.89 -2.36
C LYS A 113 6.68 15.50 -2.09
N ARG A 114 6.96 14.71 -3.13
CA ARG A 114 7.48 13.35 -2.97
C ARG A 114 8.94 13.40 -2.48
N PRO A 115 9.36 12.47 -1.62
CA PRO A 115 10.77 12.25 -1.35
C PRO A 115 11.56 12.03 -2.65
N ALA A 116 12.81 12.48 -2.69
CA ALA A 116 13.63 12.43 -3.90
C ALA A 116 13.83 11.01 -4.43
N SER A 117 13.97 10.01 -3.55
CA SER A 117 14.12 8.60 -3.95
C SER A 117 12.85 7.99 -4.57
N LEU A 118 11.71 8.69 -4.46
CA LEU A 118 10.38 8.27 -4.91
C LEU A 118 9.80 9.19 -5.99
N SER A 119 10.64 9.99 -6.67
CA SER A 119 10.18 10.95 -7.68
C SER A 119 9.41 10.29 -8.83
N ASP A 120 9.80 9.08 -9.21
CA ASP A 120 9.33 8.30 -10.36
C ASP A 120 8.55 7.04 -9.98
N MET A 121 8.30 6.77 -8.69
CA MET A 121 7.70 5.52 -8.23
C MET A 121 6.25 5.30 -8.68
N VAL A 122 5.50 6.36 -9.02
CA VAL A 122 4.06 6.24 -9.31
C VAL A 122 3.88 5.71 -10.73
N ILE A 123 3.43 4.46 -10.83
CA ILE A 123 3.17 3.78 -12.11
C ILE A 123 1.74 4.06 -12.60
N ALA A 124 0.77 4.02 -11.69
CA ALA A 124 -0.63 4.26 -12.01
C ALA A 124 -1.41 4.84 -10.83
N ARG A 125 -2.55 5.44 -11.16
CA ARG A 125 -3.58 5.88 -10.20
C ARG A 125 -4.89 5.22 -10.57
N LEU A 126 -5.52 4.56 -9.59
CA LEU A 126 -6.78 3.86 -9.75
C LEU A 126 -7.86 4.54 -8.90
N PRO A 127 -9.09 4.69 -9.41
CA PRO A 127 -10.19 5.27 -8.63
C PRO A 127 -10.49 4.42 -7.38
N SER A 128 -10.96 5.07 -6.31
CA SER A 128 -11.28 4.44 -5.03
C SER A 128 -12.36 3.35 -5.14
N SER A 129 -13.21 3.40 -6.17
CA SER A 129 -14.25 2.40 -6.43
C SER A 129 -13.71 1.01 -6.76
N LEU A 130 -12.42 0.88 -7.12
CA LEU A 130 -11.78 -0.41 -7.40
C LEU A 130 -11.17 -1.07 -6.16
N SER A 131 -11.04 -0.36 -5.04
CA SER A 131 -10.26 -0.79 -3.87
C SER A 131 -10.97 -1.78 -2.94
N ALA A 132 -11.98 -2.50 -3.42
CA ALA A 132 -12.65 -3.54 -2.63
C ALA A 132 -11.66 -4.67 -2.30
N SER A 133 -11.60 -5.08 -1.04
CA SER A 133 -10.77 -6.22 -0.60
C SER A 133 -11.24 -7.49 -1.33
N GLN A 134 -10.31 -8.19 -1.98
CA GLN A 134 -10.59 -9.54 -2.47
C GLN A 134 -10.66 -10.48 -1.25
N GLU A 135 -11.86 -10.86 -0.82
CA GLU A 135 -12.05 -12.08 -0.05
C GLU A 135 -11.81 -13.25 -1.01
N LEU A 136 -10.57 -13.75 -1.05
CA LEU A 136 -10.25 -15.00 -1.72
C LEU A 136 -10.83 -16.13 -0.85
N SER A 137 -11.95 -16.70 -1.31
CA SER A 137 -12.63 -17.86 -0.72
C SER A 137 -11.78 -19.13 -0.78
#